data_AF-A0A5D2W186-F1
#
_entry.id   AF-A0A5D2W186-F1
#
_cell.length_a   1.000
_cell.length_b   1.000
_cell.length_c   1.000
_cell.angle_alpha   90.00
_cell.angle_beta   90.00
_cell.angle_gamma   90.00
#
_symmetry.space_group_name_H-M   'P 1'
#
loop_
_entity.id
_entity.type
_entity.pdbx_description
1 polymer ?
#
loop_
_entity_poly.entity_id
_entity_poly.type
_entity_poly.pdbx_seq_one_letter_code
_entity_poly.pdbx_strand_id
1 'polypeptide(L)'
;MLSEHKMVKPLDSWLALTEITALAEHNIDLRREVFKTGSQKSKDTVELLLRVIKESEDYMLKVLAIKSIGFLARIFRKSNHHRVISLLVSQLEDGCGEVVMEALVALEKFSCDENYLCKEHSNKMIEFNAAQILVKLLSDGESELKLQMHGLVLMCCIASKADYCKAVEEARMTTAVRQLLREEGELGTFVSQKPELKELATKALHSLILYYEY
;
A
#
# COMPACT_ATOMS: atom_id res chain seq x y z
N MET A 1 -33.80 11.67 -21.49
CA MET A 1 -33.03 10.78 -20.60
C MET A 1 -32.01 10.02 -21.43
N LEU A 2 -30.89 10.67 -21.75
CA LEU A 2 -29.83 10.13 -22.57
C LEU A 2 -28.57 9.95 -21.72
N SER A 3 -28.04 8.73 -21.79
CA SER A 3 -26.68 8.27 -21.48
C SER A 3 -26.18 8.23 -20.02
N GLU A 4 -26.49 7.13 -19.33
CA GLU A 4 -25.64 6.57 -18.24
C GLU A 4 -24.77 5.38 -18.72
N HIS A 5 -24.69 5.13 -20.02
CA HIS A 5 -23.77 4.14 -20.60
C HIS A 5 -22.52 4.81 -21.17
N LYS A 6 -21.65 5.34 -20.31
CA LYS A 6 -20.24 5.53 -20.66
C LYS A 6 -19.38 5.22 -19.45
N MET A 7 -18.53 4.20 -19.64
CA MET A 7 -17.29 3.91 -18.91
C MET A 7 -17.26 2.69 -17.96
N VAL A 8 -18.01 1.63 -18.25
CA VAL A 8 -17.68 0.28 -17.74
C VAL A 8 -17.29 -0.59 -18.92
N LYS A 9 -15.98 -0.80 -19.11
CA LYS A 9 -15.51 -1.91 -19.95
C LYS A 9 -15.99 -3.22 -19.30
N PRO A 10 -16.33 -4.27 -20.07
CA PRO A 10 -16.75 -5.55 -19.51
C PRO A 10 -15.77 -6.04 -18.44
N LEU A 11 -16.28 -6.71 -17.40
CA LEU A 11 -15.45 -7.26 -16.30
C LEU A 11 -14.27 -8.08 -16.84
N ASP A 12 -14.48 -8.86 -17.90
CA ASP A 12 -13.44 -9.63 -18.58
C ASP A 12 -12.26 -8.78 -19.05
N SER A 13 -12.52 -7.54 -19.47
CA SER A 13 -11.46 -6.60 -19.87
C SER A 13 -10.63 -6.11 -18.68
N TRP A 14 -11.23 -6.02 -17.49
CA TRP A 14 -10.54 -5.66 -16.27
C TRP A 14 -9.70 -6.81 -15.73
N LEU A 15 -10.25 -8.02 -15.75
CA LEU A 15 -9.51 -9.23 -15.41
C LEU A 15 -8.28 -9.40 -16.31
N ALA A 16 -8.45 -9.26 -17.63
CA ALA A 16 -7.32 -9.31 -18.57
C ALA A 16 -6.27 -8.22 -18.31
N LEU A 17 -6.69 -7.00 -17.96
CA LEU A 17 -5.75 -5.93 -17.59
C LEU A 17 -4.98 -6.27 -16.31
N THR A 18 -5.67 -6.81 -15.30
CA THR A 18 -5.05 -7.25 -14.04
C THR A 18 -4.05 -8.40 -14.29
N GLU A 19 -4.36 -9.34 -15.16
CA GLU A 19 -3.43 -10.41 -15.56
C GLU A 19 -2.19 -9.85 -16.27
N ILE A 20 -2.36 -8.94 -17.22
CA ILE A 20 -1.23 -8.32 -17.94
C ILE A 20 -0.33 -7.54 -16.98
N THR A 21 -0.93 -6.80 -16.03
CA THR A 21 -0.15 -6.06 -15.02
C THR A 21 0.56 -6.99 -14.05
N ALA A 22 -0.08 -8.09 -13.62
CA ALA A 22 0.56 -9.13 -12.82
C ALA A 22 1.79 -9.75 -13.51
N LEU A 23 1.69 -10.07 -14.81
CA LEU A 23 2.83 -10.54 -15.60
C LEU A 23 3.95 -9.48 -15.67
N ALA A 24 3.58 -8.21 -15.81
CA ALA A 24 4.52 -7.10 -15.89
C ALA A 24 5.24 -6.80 -14.55
N GLU A 25 4.68 -7.20 -13.40
CA GLU A 25 5.36 -7.08 -12.11
C GLU A 25 6.70 -7.83 -12.13
N HIS A 26 6.69 -9.07 -12.60
CA HIS A 26 7.84 -9.98 -12.58
C HIS A 26 8.66 -9.99 -13.87
N ASN A 27 8.13 -9.46 -14.98
CA ASN A 27 8.83 -9.41 -16.26
C ASN A 27 9.23 -7.97 -16.62
N ILE A 28 10.54 -7.68 -16.52
CA ILE A 28 11.09 -6.35 -16.80
C ILE A 28 10.95 -5.94 -18.27
N ASP A 29 11.07 -6.89 -19.21
CA ASP A 29 10.98 -6.62 -20.64
C ASP A 29 9.53 -6.30 -21.01
N LEU A 30 8.59 -7.12 -20.55
CA LEU A 30 7.16 -6.86 -20.72
C LEU A 30 6.75 -5.51 -20.12
N ARG A 31 7.24 -5.19 -18.92
CA ARG A 31 6.98 -3.90 -18.28
C ARG A 31 7.51 -2.73 -19.11
N ARG A 32 8.71 -2.86 -19.68
CA ARG A 32 9.33 -1.83 -20.52
C ARG A 32 8.62 -1.67 -21.87
N GLU A 33 8.10 -2.75 -22.43
CA GLU A 33 7.38 -2.75 -23.71
C GLU A 33 5.94 -2.24 -23.57
N VAL A 34 5.16 -2.82 -22.65
CA VAL A 34 3.73 -2.55 -22.50
C VAL A 34 3.48 -1.30 -21.67
N PHE A 35 4.22 -1.12 -20.58
CA PHE A 35 4.07 -0.01 -19.64
C PHE A 35 5.28 0.92 -19.70
N LYS A 36 5.73 1.21 -20.93
CA LYS A 36 6.86 2.12 -21.17
C LYS A 36 6.66 3.43 -20.42
N THR A 37 7.55 3.71 -19.47
CA THR A 37 7.39 4.82 -18.56
C THR A 37 7.36 6.16 -19.28
N GLY A 38 6.26 6.90 -19.14
CA GLY A 38 6.05 8.20 -19.79
C GLY A 38 5.37 8.14 -21.15
N SER A 39 5.12 6.96 -21.72
CA SER A 39 4.29 6.79 -22.92
C SER A 39 2.84 7.21 -22.64
N GLN A 40 2.15 7.73 -23.65
CA GLN A 40 0.76 8.16 -23.50
C GLN A 40 -0.15 6.99 -23.11
N LYS A 41 0.02 5.83 -23.76
CA LYS A 41 -0.74 4.60 -23.46
C LYS A 41 -0.61 4.19 -21.99
N SER A 42 0.61 4.19 -21.43
CA SER A 42 0.83 3.87 -20.03
C SER A 42 0.18 4.89 -19.09
N LYS A 43 0.29 6.19 -19.41
CA LYS A 43 -0.36 7.27 -18.64
C LYS A 43 -1.88 7.11 -18.64
N ASP A 44 -2.47 6.83 -19.79
CA ASP A 44 -3.92 6.66 -19.94
C ASP A 44 -4.42 5.44 -19.17
N THR A 45 -3.65 4.33 -19.18
CA THR A 45 -3.97 3.14 -18.38
C THR A 45 -3.93 3.45 -16.89
N VAL A 46 -2.88 4.12 -16.41
CA VAL A 46 -2.78 4.54 -15.00
C VAL A 46 -3.92 5.49 -14.64
N GLU A 47 -4.24 6.47 -15.49
CA GLU A 47 -5.33 7.42 -15.22
C GLU A 47 -6.70 6.71 -15.14
N LEU A 48 -6.93 5.72 -16.02
CA LEU A 48 -8.13 4.90 -15.97
C LEU A 48 -8.22 4.11 -14.66
N LEU A 49 -7.13 3.51 -14.22
CA LEU A 49 -7.07 2.79 -12.93
C LEU A 49 -7.37 3.73 -11.76
N LEU A 50 -6.71 4.87 -11.69
CA LEU A 50 -6.93 5.87 -10.63
C LEU A 50 -8.36 6.41 -10.62
N ARG A 51 -8.96 6.59 -11.80
CA ARG A 51 -10.36 7.00 -11.90
C ARG A 51 -11.30 5.95 -11.31
N VAL A 52 -11.08 4.68 -11.62
CA VAL A 52 -11.92 3.59 -11.06
C VAL A 52 -11.79 3.48 -9.55
N ILE A 53 -10.57 3.57 -9.02
CA ILE A 53 -10.35 3.55 -7.56
C ILE A 53 -11.13 4.69 -6.88
N LYS A 54 -11.12 5.88 -7.48
CA LYS A 54 -11.76 7.08 -6.92
C LYS A 54 -13.28 7.11 -7.07
N GLU A 55 -13.79 6.72 -8.23
CA GLU A 55 -15.16 7.07 -8.66
C GLU A 55 -16.10 5.86 -8.81
N SER A 56 -15.57 4.63 -8.84
CA SER A 56 -16.43 3.46 -8.98
C SER A 56 -17.22 3.19 -7.70
N GLU A 57 -18.44 2.68 -7.82
CA GLU A 57 -19.18 2.07 -6.69
C GLU A 57 -19.07 0.54 -6.71
N ASP A 58 -18.48 -0.03 -7.77
CA ASP A 58 -18.26 -1.46 -7.90
C ASP A 58 -16.97 -1.86 -7.16
N TYR A 59 -17.14 -2.54 -6.02
CA TYR A 59 -16.02 -2.97 -5.19
C TYR A 59 -15.04 -3.89 -5.93
N MET A 60 -15.53 -4.74 -6.84
CA MET A 60 -14.69 -5.68 -7.58
C MET A 60 -13.84 -4.92 -8.60
N LEU A 61 -14.40 -3.89 -9.26
CA LEU A 61 -13.61 -3.02 -10.13
C LEU A 61 -12.56 -2.23 -9.35
N LYS A 62 -12.87 -1.75 -8.13
CA LYS A 62 -11.87 -1.13 -7.25
C LYS A 62 -10.75 -2.08 -6.90
N VAL A 63 -11.08 -3.30 -6.45
CA VAL A 63 -10.12 -4.35 -6.11
C VAL A 63 -9.17 -4.62 -7.28
N LEU A 64 -9.71 -4.86 -8.47
CA LEU A 64 -8.90 -5.10 -9.67
C LEU A 64 -8.02 -3.89 -10.03
N ALA A 65 -8.54 -2.67 -9.89
CA ALA A 65 -7.78 -1.46 -10.19
C ALA A 65 -6.64 -1.22 -9.19
N ILE A 66 -6.89 -1.37 -7.90
CA ILE A 66 -5.88 -1.24 -6.83
C ILE A 66 -4.78 -2.28 -7.02
N LYS A 67 -5.18 -3.54 -7.25
CA LYS A 67 -4.25 -4.65 -7.48
C LYS A 67 -3.34 -4.40 -8.68
N SER A 68 -3.92 -3.95 -9.79
CA SER A 68 -3.18 -3.58 -10.99
C SER A 68 -2.22 -2.41 -10.75
N ILE A 69 -2.59 -1.42 -9.94
CA ILE A 69 -1.70 -0.33 -9.52
C ILE A 69 -0.53 -0.86 -8.70
N GLY A 70 -0.79 -1.78 -7.75
CA GLY A 70 0.26 -2.44 -6.97
C GLY A 70 1.26 -3.19 -7.85
N PHE A 71 0.79 -3.96 -8.82
CA PHE A 71 1.65 -4.64 -9.80
C PHE A 71 2.53 -3.69 -10.61
N LEU A 72 2.02 -2.48 -10.86
CA LEU A 72 2.74 -1.43 -11.57
C LEU A 72 3.57 -0.53 -10.66
N ALA A 73 3.70 -0.79 -9.35
CA ALA A 73 4.39 0.10 -8.40
C ALA A 73 5.78 0.57 -8.87
N ARG A 74 6.50 -0.28 -9.61
CA ARG A 74 7.86 -0.01 -10.11
C ARG A 74 7.93 0.83 -11.40
N ILE A 75 6.80 1.18 -12.02
CA ILE A 75 6.78 2.07 -13.21
C ILE A 75 6.66 3.54 -12.82
N PHE A 76 6.27 3.85 -11.58
CA PHE A 76 6.05 5.23 -11.17
C PHE A 76 7.37 6.00 -11.04
N ARG A 77 7.32 7.28 -11.43
CA ARG A 77 8.44 8.23 -11.31
C ARG A 77 8.18 9.21 -10.17
N LYS A 78 9.23 9.92 -9.77
CA LYS A 78 9.20 10.95 -8.72
C LYS A 78 8.13 12.05 -8.94
N SER A 79 7.74 12.37 -10.17
CA SER A 79 6.72 13.41 -10.42
C SER A 79 5.26 12.95 -10.29
N ASN A 80 4.97 11.64 -10.36
CA ASN A 80 3.60 11.14 -10.58
C ASN A 80 3.06 10.23 -9.47
N HIS A 81 3.84 9.96 -8.42
CA HIS A 81 3.46 9.00 -7.38
C HIS A 81 2.58 9.60 -6.27
N HIS A 82 2.62 10.91 -6.03
CA HIS A 82 1.87 11.53 -4.92
C HIS A 82 0.37 11.24 -4.98
N ARG A 83 -0.26 11.41 -6.16
CA ARG A 83 -1.69 11.14 -6.35
C ARG A 83 -2.02 9.66 -6.13
N VAL A 84 -1.14 8.76 -6.52
CA VAL A 84 -1.35 7.31 -6.38
C VAL A 84 -1.28 6.91 -4.92
N ILE A 85 -0.22 7.32 -4.22
CA ILE A 85 -0.06 7.03 -2.79
C ILE A 85 -1.22 7.64 -1.99
N SER A 86 -1.58 8.90 -2.25
CA SER A 86 -2.71 9.56 -1.59
C SER A 86 -4.01 8.76 -1.75
N LEU A 87 -4.31 8.30 -2.96
CA LEU A 87 -5.53 7.56 -3.24
C LEU A 87 -5.52 6.18 -2.57
N LEU A 88 -4.39 5.48 -2.58
CA LEU A 88 -4.25 4.19 -1.90
C LEU A 88 -4.36 4.32 -0.38
N VAL A 89 -3.75 5.36 0.21
CA VAL A 89 -3.85 5.62 1.65
C VAL A 89 -5.28 5.96 2.04
N SER A 90 -6.03 6.72 1.23
CA SER A 90 -7.44 6.98 1.52
C SER A 90 -8.29 5.71 1.52
N GLN A 91 -7.96 4.71 0.68
CA GLN A 91 -8.66 3.42 0.71
C GLN A 91 -8.44 2.63 2.00
N LEU A 92 -7.41 2.93 2.79
CA LEU A 92 -7.21 2.31 4.10
C LEU A 92 -8.20 2.80 5.15
N GLU A 93 -8.72 4.02 4.99
CA GLU A 93 -9.67 4.65 5.91
C GLU A 93 -11.12 4.52 5.41
N ASP A 94 -11.34 4.74 4.11
CA ASP A 94 -12.68 4.76 3.50
C ASP A 94 -13.14 3.39 3.00
N GLY A 95 -12.20 2.46 2.79
CA GLY A 95 -12.48 1.15 2.21
C GLY A 95 -13.05 0.13 3.19
N CYS A 96 -13.44 -1.04 2.67
CA CYS A 96 -13.83 -2.18 3.49
C CYS A 96 -13.29 -3.50 2.91
N GLY A 97 -13.03 -4.48 3.79
CA GLY A 97 -12.63 -5.84 3.43
C GLY A 97 -11.49 -5.91 2.41
N GLU A 98 -11.77 -6.47 1.23
CA GLU A 98 -10.79 -6.71 0.18
C GLU A 98 -10.21 -5.43 -0.43
N VAL A 99 -10.95 -4.31 -0.41
CA VAL A 99 -10.44 -3.02 -0.89
C VAL A 99 -9.29 -2.53 -0.01
N VAL A 100 -9.45 -2.61 1.31
CA VAL A 100 -8.38 -2.25 2.28
C VAL A 100 -7.20 -3.21 2.14
N MET A 101 -7.49 -4.51 2.00
CA MET A 101 -6.47 -5.54 1.81
C MET A 101 -5.57 -5.24 0.62
N GLU A 102 -6.15 -5.02 -0.56
CA GLU A 102 -5.38 -4.77 -1.77
C GLU A 102 -4.68 -3.40 -1.72
N ALA A 103 -5.25 -2.42 -1.01
CA ALA A 103 -4.59 -1.14 -0.80
C ALA A 103 -3.32 -1.29 0.07
N LEU A 104 -3.38 -2.08 1.14
CA LEU A 104 -2.21 -2.42 1.96
C LEU A 104 -1.14 -3.13 1.11
N VAL A 105 -1.52 -4.18 0.39
CA VAL A 105 -0.61 -4.94 -0.49
C VAL A 105 0.01 -4.06 -1.57
N ALA A 106 -0.76 -3.16 -2.18
CA ALA A 106 -0.23 -2.22 -3.16
C ALA A 106 0.80 -1.27 -2.51
N LEU A 107 0.49 -0.69 -1.35
CA LEU A 107 1.40 0.21 -0.62
C LEU A 107 2.68 -0.51 -0.13
N GLU A 108 2.60 -1.80 0.23
CA GLU A 108 3.77 -2.63 0.52
C GLU A 108 4.70 -2.68 -0.70
N LYS A 109 4.18 -2.87 -1.92
CA LYS A 109 4.96 -2.87 -3.16
C LYS A 109 5.57 -1.51 -3.51
N PHE A 110 4.95 -0.41 -3.07
CA PHE A 110 5.55 0.92 -3.18
C PHE A 110 6.66 1.13 -2.16
N SER A 111 6.60 0.48 -1.01
CA SER A 111 7.58 0.62 0.08
C SER A 111 8.55 -0.56 0.19
N CYS A 112 8.60 -1.47 -0.78
CA CYS A 112 9.53 -2.61 -0.77
C CYS A 112 10.93 -2.22 -1.26
N ASP A 113 11.96 -3.00 -0.90
CA ASP A 113 13.37 -2.68 -1.23
C ASP A 113 13.65 -2.79 -2.74
N GLU A 114 12.86 -3.58 -3.47
CA GLU A 114 12.93 -3.71 -4.93
C GLU A 114 12.44 -2.46 -5.68
N ASN A 115 11.80 -1.53 -4.97
CA ASN A 115 11.36 -0.25 -5.48
C ASN A 115 12.39 0.84 -5.11
N TYR A 116 13.07 1.38 -6.12
CA TYR A 116 14.13 2.38 -5.93
C TYR A 116 13.65 3.73 -5.34
N LEU A 117 12.33 3.96 -5.30
CA LEU A 117 11.70 5.13 -4.68
C LEU A 117 11.05 4.80 -3.32
N CYS A 118 11.35 3.65 -2.73
CA CYS A 118 10.67 3.18 -1.53
C CYS A 118 10.73 4.18 -0.37
N LYS A 119 11.87 4.85 -0.18
CA LYS A 119 12.02 5.94 0.80
C LYS A 119 11.09 7.11 0.52
N GLU A 120 11.09 7.64 -0.71
CA GLU A 120 10.18 8.72 -1.08
C GLU A 120 8.70 8.30 -0.96
N HIS A 121 8.37 7.06 -1.29
CA HIS A 121 7.02 6.52 -1.16
C HIS A 121 6.59 6.32 0.29
N SER A 122 7.49 5.92 1.19
CA SER A 122 7.19 5.84 2.63
C SER A 122 6.99 7.23 3.24
N ASN A 123 7.79 8.24 2.86
CA ASN A 123 7.58 9.64 3.26
C ASN A 123 6.24 10.19 2.76
N LYS A 124 5.98 10.02 1.44
CA LYS A 124 4.67 9.74 0.83
C LYS A 124 3.53 9.45 1.79
N MET A 125 3.53 8.20 2.23
CA MET A 125 2.45 7.60 3.02
C MET A 125 2.27 8.33 4.35
N ILE A 126 3.37 8.73 5.02
CA ILE A 126 3.30 9.47 6.28
C ILE A 126 2.66 10.86 6.08
N GLU A 127 3.04 11.58 5.03
CA GLU A 127 2.43 12.88 4.70
C GLU A 127 0.91 12.76 4.47
N PHE A 128 0.44 11.61 3.98
CA PHE A 128 -0.98 11.29 3.81
C PHE A 128 -1.59 10.55 5.02
N ASN A 129 -0.96 10.65 6.20
CA ASN A 129 -1.48 10.15 7.47
C ASN A 129 -1.51 8.61 7.63
N ALA A 130 -0.78 7.86 6.80
CA ALA A 130 -0.75 6.40 6.92
C ALA A 130 -0.29 5.92 8.31
N ALA A 131 0.57 6.67 8.99
CA ALA A 131 1.04 6.33 10.34
C ALA A 131 -0.12 6.19 11.33
N GLN A 132 -1.03 7.17 11.39
CA GLN A 132 -2.16 7.15 12.30
C GLN A 132 -3.18 6.07 11.91
N ILE A 133 -3.47 5.93 10.61
CA ILE A 133 -4.41 4.94 10.09
C ILE A 133 -3.94 3.52 10.43
N LEU A 134 -2.65 3.22 10.23
CA LEU A 134 -2.09 1.91 10.52
C LEU A 134 -2.05 1.61 12.02
N VAL A 135 -1.68 2.59 12.87
CA VAL A 135 -1.74 2.38 14.32
C VAL A 135 -3.16 2.07 14.78
N LYS A 136 -4.16 2.78 14.25
CA LYS A 136 -5.57 2.49 14.53
C LYS A 136 -5.94 1.07 14.09
N LEU A 137 -5.64 0.69 12.84
CA LEU A 137 -5.91 -0.64 12.28
C LEU A 137 -5.35 -1.78 13.16
N LEU A 138 -4.14 -1.59 13.70
CA LEU A 138 -3.50 -2.60 14.56
C LEU A 138 -4.01 -2.59 16.01
N SER A 139 -4.61 -1.49 16.46
CA SER A 139 -5.10 -1.34 17.85
C SER A 139 -6.58 -1.68 18.02
N ASP A 140 -7.36 -1.65 16.93
CA ASP A 140 -8.83 -1.75 16.98
C ASP A 140 -9.32 -3.11 17.49
N GLY A 141 -8.52 -4.17 17.34
CA GLY A 141 -8.87 -5.54 17.75
C GLY A 141 -10.04 -6.18 16.98
N GLU A 142 -10.87 -5.38 16.31
CA GLU A 142 -12.04 -5.78 15.53
C GLU A 142 -11.70 -6.10 14.06
N SER A 143 -10.55 -5.63 13.58
CA SER A 143 -10.11 -5.87 12.20
C SER A 143 -9.66 -7.32 12.00
N GLU A 144 -9.97 -7.89 10.83
CA GLU A 144 -9.52 -9.23 10.46
C GLU A 144 -8.00 -9.38 10.62
N LEU A 145 -7.54 -10.48 11.22
CA LEU A 145 -6.12 -10.74 11.47
C LEU A 145 -5.24 -10.57 10.22
N LYS A 146 -5.75 -10.95 9.05
CA LYS A 146 -5.04 -10.81 7.78
C LYS A 146 -4.82 -9.33 7.40
N LEU A 147 -5.79 -8.45 7.64
CA LEU A 147 -5.63 -7.00 7.43
C LEU A 147 -4.60 -6.44 8.40
N GLN A 148 -4.65 -6.87 9.66
CA GLN A 148 -3.68 -6.47 10.68
C GLN A 148 -2.26 -6.93 10.33
N MET A 149 -2.10 -8.13 9.76
CA MET A 149 -0.79 -8.60 9.28
C MET A 149 -0.21 -7.70 8.19
N HIS A 150 -0.98 -7.39 7.14
CA HIS A 150 -0.54 -6.50 6.07
C HIS A 150 -0.32 -5.06 6.59
N GLY A 151 -1.17 -4.60 7.50
CA GLY A 151 -0.99 -3.34 8.22
C GLY A 151 0.34 -3.27 8.97
N LEU A 152 0.72 -4.34 9.66
CA LEU A 152 1.99 -4.45 10.36
C LEU A 152 3.18 -4.46 9.41
N VAL A 153 3.12 -5.24 8.33
CA VAL A 153 4.17 -5.28 7.32
C VAL A 153 4.40 -3.90 6.73
N LEU A 154 3.33 -3.22 6.30
CA LEU A 154 3.41 -1.86 5.78
C LEU A 154 3.96 -0.87 6.82
N MET A 155 3.51 -0.95 8.07
CA MET A 155 4.01 -0.11 9.16
C MET A 155 5.52 -0.30 9.36
N CYS A 156 6.00 -1.55 9.34
CA CYS A 156 7.43 -1.86 9.46
C CYS A 156 8.24 -1.36 8.26
N CYS A 157 7.70 -1.50 7.04
CA CYS A 157 8.31 -0.97 5.83
C CYS A 157 8.45 0.56 5.89
N ILE A 158 7.41 1.27 6.32
CA ILE A 158 7.44 2.73 6.50
C ILE A 158 8.47 3.11 7.57
N ALA A 159 8.40 2.49 8.75
CA ALA A 159 9.31 2.77 9.87
C ALA A 159 10.79 2.55 9.54
N SER A 160 11.10 1.60 8.67
CA SER A 160 12.49 1.27 8.29
C SER A 160 13.05 2.17 7.18
N LYS A 161 12.19 2.89 6.44
CA LYS A 161 12.59 3.60 5.21
C LYS A 161 12.35 5.09 5.25
N ALA A 162 11.26 5.51 5.87
CA ALA A 162 10.90 6.91 5.94
C ALA A 162 11.88 7.69 6.82
N ASP A 163 11.97 8.99 6.55
CA ASP A 163 12.54 9.92 7.49
C ASP A 163 11.59 10.04 8.69
N TYR A 164 12.11 9.81 9.88
CA TYR A 164 11.32 10.00 11.09
C TYR A 164 10.86 11.46 11.17
N CYS A 165 9.60 11.67 11.54
CA CYS A 165 9.02 12.99 11.67
C CYS A 165 7.96 13.03 12.76
N LYS A 166 7.51 14.24 13.10
CA LYS A 166 6.50 14.49 14.14
C LYS A 166 5.23 13.66 13.97
N ALA A 167 4.80 13.41 12.73
CA ALA A 167 3.59 12.62 12.46
C ALA A 167 3.73 11.16 12.92
N VAL A 168 4.94 10.57 12.82
CA VAL A 168 5.22 9.21 13.33
C VAL A 168 5.15 9.17 14.85
N GLU A 169 5.66 10.22 15.51
CA GLU A 169 5.62 10.37 16.96
C GLU A 169 4.19 10.53 17.47
N GLU A 170 3.43 11.46 16.89
CA GLU A 170 2.05 11.76 17.26
C GLU A 170 1.13 10.55 17.05
N ALA A 171 1.38 9.78 15.99
CA ALA A 171 0.69 8.52 15.73
C ALA A 171 1.05 7.41 16.75
N ARG A 172 2.10 7.58 17.57
CA ARG A 172 2.61 6.60 18.54
C ARG A 172 3.05 5.27 17.90
N MET A 173 3.58 5.32 16.68
CA MET A 173 3.99 4.13 15.92
C MET A 173 5.00 3.26 16.69
N THR A 174 6.00 3.88 17.33
CA THR A 174 6.99 3.18 18.16
C THR A 174 6.36 2.36 19.29
N THR A 175 5.32 2.92 19.92
CA THR A 175 4.60 2.23 21.01
C THR A 175 3.80 1.05 20.47
N ALA A 176 3.11 1.23 19.34
CA ALA A 176 2.35 0.16 18.70
C ALA A 176 3.25 -1.03 18.32
N VAL A 177 4.37 -0.78 17.63
CA VAL A 177 5.32 -1.85 17.25
C VAL A 177 5.89 -2.55 18.50
N ARG A 178 6.19 -1.79 19.57
CA ARG A 178 6.70 -2.36 20.83
C ARG A 178 5.68 -3.27 21.51
N GLN A 179 4.40 -2.92 21.52
CA GLN A 179 3.33 -3.75 22.10
C GLN A 179 3.19 -5.07 21.35
N LEU A 180 3.24 -5.04 20.02
CA LEU A 180 3.18 -6.26 19.21
C LEU A 180 4.33 -7.23 19.50
N LEU A 181 5.53 -6.70 19.72
CA LEU A 181 6.70 -7.50 20.10
C LEU A 181 6.62 -8.07 21.52
N ARG A 182 5.72 -7.56 22.39
CA ARG A 182 5.46 -8.09 23.73
C ARG A 182 4.45 -9.24 23.75
N GLU A 183 3.98 -9.66 22.58
CA GLU A 183 3.07 -10.81 22.43
C GLU A 183 1.68 -10.53 23.04
N GLU A 184 1.30 -9.25 23.13
CA GLU A 184 0.00 -8.81 23.61
C GLU A 184 -1.06 -8.94 22.50
N GLY A 185 -2.15 -9.65 22.78
CA GLY A 185 -3.26 -9.88 21.84
C GLY A 185 -3.01 -10.96 20.79
N GLU A 186 -4.00 -11.18 19.92
CA GLU A 186 -3.96 -12.20 18.88
C GLU A 186 -2.85 -11.93 17.85
N LEU A 187 -2.72 -10.69 17.37
CA LEU A 187 -1.67 -10.31 16.43
C LEU A 187 -0.27 -10.46 17.03
N GLY A 188 -0.06 -10.08 18.30
CA GLY A 188 1.23 -10.26 18.98
C GLY A 188 1.62 -11.74 19.11
N THR A 189 0.66 -12.59 19.46
CA THR A 189 0.85 -14.05 19.51
C THR A 189 1.17 -14.62 18.12
N PHE A 190 0.52 -14.12 17.08
CA PHE A 190 0.80 -14.56 15.70
C PHE A 190 2.21 -14.14 15.25
N VAL A 191 2.62 -12.91 15.54
CA VAL A 191 3.97 -12.40 15.23
C VAL A 191 5.05 -13.23 15.92
N SER A 192 4.84 -13.66 17.17
CA SER A 192 5.83 -14.47 17.89
C SER A 192 6.07 -15.85 17.25
N GLN A 193 5.05 -16.39 16.57
CA GLN A 193 5.12 -17.66 15.84
C GLN A 193 5.73 -17.53 14.43
N LYS A 194 6.00 -16.31 13.95
CA LYS A 194 6.52 -16.02 12.61
C LYS A 194 7.88 -15.30 12.72
N PRO A 195 9.01 -16.04 12.68
CA PRO A 195 10.34 -15.47 12.86
C PRO A 195 10.63 -14.28 11.95
N GLU A 196 10.21 -14.34 10.69
CA GLU A 196 10.45 -13.29 9.69
C GLU A 196 9.70 -12.00 10.05
N LEU A 197 8.46 -12.10 10.53
CA LEU A 197 7.67 -10.94 10.97
C LEU A 197 8.24 -10.34 12.25
N LYS A 198 8.66 -11.19 13.21
CA LYS A 198 9.29 -10.74 14.45
C LYS A 198 10.61 -10.01 14.17
N GLU A 199 11.42 -10.52 13.25
CA GLU A 199 12.66 -9.87 12.82
C GLU A 199 12.37 -8.51 12.15
N LEU A 200 11.40 -8.47 11.25
CA LEU A 200 10.98 -7.25 10.56
C LEU A 200 10.52 -6.16 11.55
N ALA A 201 9.65 -6.53 12.50
CA ALA A 201 9.16 -5.62 13.53
C ALA A 201 10.28 -5.14 14.46
N THR A 202 11.25 -6.00 14.77
CA THR A 202 12.41 -5.63 15.59
C THR A 202 13.30 -4.62 14.86
N LYS A 203 13.57 -4.81 13.57
CA LYS A 203 14.35 -3.86 12.75
C LYS A 203 13.64 -2.51 12.64
N ALA A 204 12.32 -2.53 12.42
CA ALA A 204 11.50 -1.32 12.39
C ALA A 204 11.57 -0.57 13.74
N LEU A 205 11.45 -1.28 14.86
CA LEU A 205 11.56 -0.69 16.20
C LEU A 205 12.94 -0.05 16.43
N HIS A 206 14.03 -0.73 16.04
CA HIS A 206 15.37 -0.15 16.14
C HIS A 206 15.51 1.12 15.31
N SER A 207 14.97 1.15 14.09
CA SER A 207 15.00 2.33 13.21
C SER A 207 14.25 3.52 13.83
N LEU A 208 13.11 3.26 14.48
CA LEU A 208 12.35 4.28 15.20
C LEU A 208 13.03 4.79 16.47
N ILE A 209 13.76 3.94 17.20
CA ILE A 209 14.45 4.30 18.45
C ILE A 209 15.72 5.10 18.18
N LEU A 210 16.53 4.71 17.19
CA LEU A 210 17.80 5.38 16.88
C LEU A 210 17.62 6.87 16.56
N TYR A 211 16.42 7.29 16.15
CA TYR A 211 16.13 8.69 15.93
C TYR A 211 16.02 9.51 17.24
N TYR A 212 15.62 8.91 18.35
CA TYR A 212 15.51 9.61 19.65
C TYR A 212 16.86 9.77 20.37
N GLU A 213 17.93 9.16 19.85
CA GLU A 213 19.27 9.25 20.42
C GLU A 213 20.12 10.38 19.81
N TYR A 214 19.59 11.10 18.82
CA TYR A 214 20.20 12.28 18.16
C TYR A 214 19.33 13.53 18.30
#